data_AF-A0A0J7KD15-F1
#
_entry.id   AF-A0A0J7KD15-F1
#
_cell.length_a   1.000
_cell.length_b   1.000
_cell.length_c   1.000
_cell.angle_alpha   90.00
_cell.angle_beta   90.00
_cell.angle_gamma   90.00
#
_symmetry.space_group_name_H-M   'P 1'
#
loop_
_entity.id
_entity.type
_entity.pdbx_description
1 polymer ?
#
loop_
_entity_poly.entity_id
_entity_poly.type
_entity_poly.pdbx_seq_one_letter_code
_entity_poly.pdbx_strand_id
1 'polypeptide(L)'
;MPTVRDTITKVKAIVTVTRRSVAACDELKKLQMRDGKTEGTALKFIQDVPTRWNSTLYMLKDFSLSRNMFIRSKCSSAPDMLKREEMQMLNEVISLMKPVECHH
;
A
#
# COMPACT_ATOMS: atom_id res chain seq x y z
N MET A 1 -9.77 11.58 15.78
CA MET A 1 -9.39 11.84 14.36
C MET A 1 -8.05 11.16 14.14
N PRO A 2 -7.92 10.24 13.16
CA PRO A 2 -6.63 9.65 12.83
C PRO A 2 -5.69 10.74 12.30
N THR A 3 -4.41 10.72 12.67
CA THR A 3 -3.43 11.66 12.09
C THR A 3 -2.81 11.08 10.83
N VAL A 4 -2.22 11.94 9.99
CA VAL A 4 -1.48 11.53 8.79
C VAL A 4 -0.35 10.55 9.17
N ARG A 5 0.34 10.82 10.28
CA ARG A 5 1.43 9.97 10.76
C ARG A 5 0.94 8.58 11.19
N ASP A 6 -0.19 8.51 11.87
CA ASP A 6 -0.77 7.23 12.31
C ASP A 6 -1.20 6.40 11.09
N THR A 7 -1.81 7.05 10.10
CA THR A 7 -2.22 6.45 8.84
C THR A 7 -1.02 5.87 8.08
N ILE A 8 0.06 6.63 7.94
CA ILE A 8 1.29 6.16 7.28
C ILE A 8 1.94 5.01 8.06
N THR A 9 1.96 5.08 9.39
CA THR A 9 2.49 4.01 10.25
C THR A 9 1.72 2.72 10.05
N LYS A 10 0.39 2.81 9.97
CA LYS A 10 -0.51 1.67 9.74
C LYS A 10 -0.29 1.05 8.36
N VAL A 11 -0.15 1.85 7.30
CA VAL A 11 0.24 1.35 5.95
C VAL A 11 1.58 0.64 6.01
N LYS A 12 2.58 1.23 6.66
CA LYS A 12 3.93 0.66 6.79
C LYS A 12 3.90 -0.69 7.51
N ALA A 13 3.07 -0.83 8.55
CA ALA A 13 2.88 -2.10 9.25
C ALA A 13 2.26 -3.16 8.33
N ILE A 14 1.19 -2.83 7.59
CA ILE A 14 0.55 -3.76 6.64
C ILE A 14 1.55 -4.21 5.57
N VAL A 15 2.21 -3.25 4.91
CA VAL A 15 3.23 -3.54 3.88
C VAL A 15 4.34 -4.44 4.43
N THR A 16 4.80 -4.18 5.65
CA THR A 16 5.85 -4.98 6.30
C THR A 16 5.40 -6.41 6.56
N VAL A 17 4.19 -6.60 7.10
CA VAL A 17 3.63 -7.94 7.36
C VAL A 17 3.44 -8.72 6.06
N THR A 18 2.89 -8.09 5.02
CA THR A 18 2.71 -8.73 3.72
C THR A 18 4.04 -9.14 3.11
N ARG A 19 5.04 -8.25 3.08
CA ARG A 19 6.36 -8.55 2.49
C ARG A 19 7.13 -9.64 3.21
N ARG A 20 6.93 -9.78 4.52
CA ARG A 20 7.57 -10.83 5.34
C ARG A 20 6.91 -12.20 5.18
N SER A 21 5.70 -12.27 4.64
CA SER A 21 4.94 -13.51 4.45
C SER A 21 4.89 -13.90 2.98
N VAL A 22 5.55 -15.00 2.62
CA VAL A 22 5.50 -15.58 1.27
C VAL A 22 4.04 -15.89 0.89
N ALA A 23 3.28 -16.46 1.82
CA ALA A 23 1.86 -16.75 1.61
C ALA A 23 1.03 -15.49 1.30
N ALA A 24 1.27 -14.39 2.01
CA ALA A 24 0.56 -13.12 1.77
C ALA A 24 0.98 -12.47 0.44
N CYS A 25 2.26 -12.58 0.06
CA CYS A 25 2.75 -12.13 -1.23
C CYS A 25 2.13 -12.93 -2.38
N ASP A 26 2.04 -14.25 -2.24
CA ASP A 26 1.43 -15.13 -3.24
C ASP A 26 -0.08 -14.90 -3.35
N GLU A 27 -0.76 -14.67 -2.23
CA GLU A 27 -2.17 -14.30 -2.22
C GLU A 27 -2.41 -12.97 -2.95
N LEU A 28 -1.58 -11.95 -2.68
CA LEU A 28 -1.62 -10.67 -3.39
C LEU A 28 -1.42 -10.86 -4.89
N LYS A 29 -0.42 -11.64 -5.31
CA LYS A 29 -0.16 -11.94 -6.72
C LYS A 29 -1.34 -12.68 -7.37
N LYS A 30 -1.92 -13.67 -6.69
CA LYS A 30 -3.09 -14.42 -7.17
C LYS A 30 -4.29 -13.50 -7.37
N LEU A 31 -4.52 -12.57 -6.44
CA LEU A 31 -5.58 -11.58 -6.58
C LEU A 31 -5.32 -10.67 -7.78
N GLN A 32 -4.09 -10.19 -7.96
CA GLN A 32 -3.64 -9.41 -9.13
C GLN A 32 -3.95 -10.12 -10.44
N MET A 33 -3.66 -11.42 -10.51
CA MET A 33 -3.95 -12.24 -11.68
C MET A 33 -5.45 -12.40 -11.95
N ARG A 34 -6.27 -12.55 -10.90
CA ARG A 34 -7.74 -12.62 -11.03
C ARG A 34 -8.35 -11.32 -11.56
N ASP A 35 -7.70 -10.18 -11.32
CA ASP A 35 -8.13 -8.85 -11.78
C ASP A 35 -7.51 -8.51 -13.16
N GLY A 36 -6.93 -9.50 -13.85
CA GLY A 36 -6.41 -9.36 -15.22
C GLY A 36 -4.95 -8.91 -15.33
N LYS A 37 -4.22 -8.77 -14.22
CA LYS A 37 -2.77 -8.47 -14.28
C LYS A 37 -1.97 -9.70 -14.67
N THR A 38 -0.94 -9.49 -15.47
CA THR A 38 0.05 -10.51 -15.81
C THR A 38 1.14 -10.60 -14.74
N GLU A 39 1.94 -11.67 -14.78
CA GLU A 39 3.07 -11.82 -13.85
C GLU A 39 4.06 -10.65 -13.89
N GLY A 40 4.27 -10.05 -15.07
CA GLY A 40 5.13 -8.87 -15.24
C GLY A 40 4.52 -7.54 -14.78
N THR A 41 3.21 -7.48 -14.55
CA THR A 41 2.48 -6.26 -14.12
C THR A 41 1.92 -6.35 -12.71
N ALA A 42 2.09 -7.50 -12.04
CA ALA A 42 1.77 -7.70 -10.64
C ALA A 42 2.64 -6.78 -9.76
N LEU A 43 2.00 -5.88 -9.01
CA LEU A 43 2.70 -4.96 -8.11
C LEU A 43 3.21 -5.72 -6.89
N LYS A 44 4.49 -5.54 -6.58
CA LYS A 44 5.07 -5.91 -5.28
C LYS A 44 5.10 -4.65 -4.43
N PHE A 45 4.64 -4.73 -3.18
CA PHE A 45 4.72 -3.57 -2.31
C PHE A 45 6.14 -3.07 -2.14
N ILE A 46 6.35 -1.77 -2.35
CA ILE A 46 7.59 -1.09 -2.02
C ILE A 46 7.60 -0.80 -0.51
N GLN A 47 8.71 -1.12 0.14
CA GLN A 47 8.91 -0.76 1.54
C GLN A 47 9.52 0.64 1.62
N ASP A 48 8.99 1.46 2.53
CA ASP A 48 9.55 2.77 2.85
C ASP A 48 11.01 2.65 3.35
N VAL A 49 11.89 3.44 2.74
CA VAL A 49 13.32 3.56 3.02
C VAL A 49 13.58 4.97 3.54
N PRO A 50 13.91 5.15 4.83
CA PRO A 50 14.00 6.48 5.46
C PRO A 50 14.94 7.46 4.75
N THR A 51 15.99 6.97 4.08
CA THR A 51 16.97 7.78 3.36
C THR A 51 16.53 8.21 1.96
N ARG A 52 15.37 7.73 1.48
CA ARG A 52 14.80 8.09 0.17
C ARG A 52 13.41 8.66 0.38
N TRP A 53 13.28 9.98 0.35
CA TRP A 53 12.02 10.68 0.61
C TRP A 53 10.85 10.24 -0.30
N ASN A 54 11.14 9.84 -1.54
CA ASN A 54 10.15 9.31 -2.48
C ASN A 54 9.64 7.90 -2.14
N SER A 55 10.37 7.14 -1.33
CA SER A 55 9.99 5.75 -1.03
C SER A 55 8.69 5.67 -0.21
N THR A 56 8.42 6.66 0.64
CA THR A 56 7.13 6.78 1.32
C THR A 56 6.02 6.99 0.29
N LEU A 57 6.18 7.94 -0.64
CA LEU A 57 5.18 8.22 -1.68
C LEU A 57 4.89 6.98 -2.54
N TYR A 58 5.92 6.27 -2.98
CA TYR A 58 5.77 5.04 -3.76
C TYR A 58 5.06 3.93 -2.98
N MET A 59 5.41 3.72 -1.71
CA MET A 59 4.71 2.77 -0.83
C MET A 59 3.21 3.10 -0.72
N LEU A 60 2.87 4.38 -0.52
CA LEU A 60 1.48 4.82 -0.41
C LEU A 60 0.71 4.65 -1.73
N LYS A 61 1.33 4.96 -2.88
CA LYS A 61 0.74 4.76 -4.22
C LYS A 61 0.45 3.28 -4.50
N ASP A 62 1.44 2.40 -4.31
CA ASP A 62 1.29 0.96 -4.54
C ASP A 62 0.24 0.33 -3.61
N PHE A 63 0.20 0.79 -2.35
CA PHE A 63 -0.82 0.39 -1.40
C PHE A 63 -2.23 0.81 -1.85
N SER A 64 -2.40 2.06 -2.27
CA SER A 64 -3.70 2.57 -2.76
C SER A 64 -4.17 1.81 -4.01
N LEU A 65 -3.26 1.48 -4.93
CA LEU A 65 -3.56 0.70 -6.14
C LEU A 65 -3.91 -0.77 -5.85
N SER A 66 -3.32 -1.35 -4.81
CA SER A 66 -3.54 -2.76 -4.42
C SER A 66 -4.68 -2.94 -3.39
N ARG A 67 -5.32 -1.84 -2.97
CA ARG A 67 -6.40 -1.79 -1.97
C ARG A 67 -7.56 -2.72 -2.26
N ASN A 68 -8.04 -2.75 -3.51
CA ASN A 68 -9.20 -3.56 -3.91
C ASN A 68 -8.94 -5.06 -3.81
N MET A 69 -7.68 -5.45 -3.60
CA MET A 69 -7.23 -6.82 -3.46
C MET A 69 -7.19 -7.22 -2.00
N PHE A 70 -6.66 -6.35 -1.12
CA PHE A 70 -6.67 -6.56 0.32
C PHE A 70 -8.07 -6.63 0.94
N ILE A 71 -9.03 -5.86 0.42
CA ILE A 71 -10.43 -5.94 0.85
C ILE A 71 -11.07 -7.29 0.49
N ARG A 72 -10.55 -7.98 -0.53
CA ARG A 72 -11.05 -9.27 -1.03
C ARG A 72 -10.34 -10.49 -0.45
N SER A 73 -9.08 -10.38 -0.02
CA SER A 73 -8.44 -11.43 0.76
C SER A 73 -9.02 -11.43 2.17
N LYS A 74 -9.73 -12.50 2.53
CA LYS A 74 -10.06 -12.79 3.93
C LYS A 74 -8.80 -13.26 4.67
N CYS A 75 -7.75 -12.44 4.66
CA CYS A 75 -6.54 -12.73 5.39
C CYS A 75 -6.84 -12.49 6.88
N SER A 76 -7.15 -13.54 7.62
CA SER A 76 -7.50 -13.51 9.05
C SER A 76 -6.40 -12.89 9.93
N SER A 77 -5.20 -12.73 9.38
CA SER A 77 -4.01 -12.14 10.04
C SER A 77 -3.67 -10.74 9.54
N ALA A 78 -4.51 -10.12 8.69
CA ALA A 78 -4.27 -8.75 8.25
C ALA A 78 -4.44 -7.80 9.45
N PRO A 79 -3.48 -6.89 9.70
CA PRO A 79 -3.67 -5.81 10.65
C PRO A 79 -4.97 -5.07 10.33
N ASP A 80 -5.64 -4.54 11.37
CA ASP A 80 -6.87 -3.75 11.25
C ASP A 80 -6.79 -2.87 9.99
N MET A 81 -7.65 -3.12 9.00
CA MET A 81 -7.53 -2.48 7.71
C MET A 81 -7.76 -0.96 7.86
N LEU A 82 -7.19 -0.15 6.98
CA LEU A 82 -7.44 1.29 6.99
C LEU A 82 -8.94 1.58 6.83
N LYS A 83 -9.49 2.41 7.73
CA LYS A 83 -10.86 2.90 7.68
C LYS A 83 -11.06 3.85 6.51
N ARG A 84 -12.31 4.14 6.15
CA ARG A 84 -12.66 5.03 5.03
C ARG A 84 -11.98 6.40 5.17
N GLU A 85 -11.93 6.93 6.38
CA GLU A 85 -11.38 8.26 6.68
C GLU A 85 -9.84 8.26 6.52
N GLU A 86 -9.18 7.21 7.00
CA GLU A 86 -7.72 7.03 6.84
C GLU A 86 -7.36 6.86 5.34
N MET A 87 -8.24 6.22 4.57
CA MET A 87 -8.07 6.08 3.11
C MET A 87 -8.26 7.40 2.36
N GLN A 88 -9.22 8.23 2.77
CA GLN A 88 -9.39 9.55 2.17
C GLN A 88 -8.14 10.40 2.42
N MET A 89 -7.67 10.43 3.67
CA MET A 89 -6.44 11.11 4.06
C MET A 89 -5.23 10.61 3.25
N LEU A 90 -5.10 9.30 3.04
CA LEU A 90 -4.03 8.72 2.23
C LEU A 90 -4.04 9.26 0.79
N ASN A 91 -5.21 9.35 0.16
CA ASN A 91 -5.32 9.85 -1.22
C ASN A 91 -5.03 11.36 -1.30
N GLU A 92 -5.44 12.13 -0.29
CA GLU A 92 -5.11 13.56 -0.19
C GLU A 92 -3.60 13.75 -0.06
N VAL A 93 -2.92 12.99 0.81
CA VAL A 93 -1.45 13.02 0.96
C VAL A 93 -0.75 12.68 -0.35
N ILE A 94 -1.17 11.61 -1.04
CA ILE A 94 -0.61 11.25 -2.35
C ILE A 94 -0.80 12.40 -3.34
N SER A 95 -1.98 13.03 -3.37
CA SER A 95 -2.27 14.14 -4.27
C SER A 95 -1.39 15.37 -3.99
N LEU A 96 -1.12 15.67 -2.72
CA LEU A 96 -0.25 16.77 -2.31
C LEU A 96 1.23 16.51 -2.63
N MET A 97 1.67 15.25 -2.58
CA MET A 97 3.08 14.90 -2.83
C MET A 97 3.40 14.72 -4.32
N LYS A 98 2.41 14.44 -5.18
CA LYS A 98 2.58 14.32 -6.65
C LYS A 98 3.37 15.47 -7.30
N PRO A 99 3.06 16.76 -7.09
CA PRO A 99 3.79 17.85 -7.74
C PRO A 99 5.27 17.90 -7.35
N VAL A 100 5.62 17.48 -6.13
CA VAL A 100 6.99 17.50 -5.63
C VAL A 100 7.86 16.44 -6.32
N GLU A 101 7.27 15.33 -6.76
CA GLU A 101 7.94 14.24 -7.48
C GLU A 101 8.38 14.65 -8.90
N CYS A 102 7.65 15.56 -9.57
CA CYS A 102 7.94 16.00 -10.93
C CYS A 102 9.02 17.10 -11.03
N HIS A 103 9.48 17.66 -9.91
CA HIS A 103 10.48 18.72 -9.86
C HIS A 103 11.91 18.22 -9.58
N HIS A 104 12.22 16.96 -9.89
CA HIS A 104 13.58 16.40 -9.80
C HIS A 104 13.93 15.52 -11.01
#